data_AF-A0A379AD71-F1
#
_entry.id   AF-A0A379AD71-F1
#
_cell.length_a   1.000
_cell.length_b   1.000
_cell.length_c   1.000
_cell.angle_alpha   90.00
_cell.angle_beta   90.00
_cell.angle_gamma   90.00
#
_symmetry.space_group_name_H-M   'P 1'
#
loop_
_entity.id
_entity.type
_entity.pdbx_description
1 polymer ?
#
loop_
_entity_poly.entity_id
_entity_poly.type
_entity_poly.pdbx_seq_one_letter_code
_entity_poly.pdbx_strand_id
1 'polypeptide(L)' 'MSEQQPQSADAAVELNNELKARREKLSVLRANGVAFPNDFRRDSLSKPAA' A
#
# COMPACT_ATOMS: atom_id res chain seq x y z
N MET A 1 -35.01 -2.27 4.44
CA MET A 1 -34.37 -1.91 5.72
C MET A 1 -33.07 -2.70 5.80
N SER A 2 -32.02 -2.37 5.05
CA SER A 2 -30.95 -1.41 5.32
C SER A 2 -30.45 -1.44 6.77
N GLU A 3 -29.49 -2.33 7.05
CA GLU A 3 -28.50 -2.13 8.10
C GLU A 3 -27.18 -1.80 7.39
N GLN A 4 -26.84 -0.51 7.31
CA GLN A 4 -25.47 -0.11 7.00
C GLN A 4 -24.66 -0.30 8.28
N GLN A 5 -23.84 -1.36 8.30
CA GLN A 5 -22.93 -1.66 9.39
C GLN A 5 -22.08 -0.42 9.76
N PRO A 6 -21.87 -0.11 11.05
CA PRO A 6 -21.01 0.97 11.50
C PRO A 6 -19.50 0.75 11.23
N GLN A 7 -19.13 -0.31 10.50
CA GLN A 7 -17.73 -0.66 10.17
C GLN A 7 -17.05 0.32 9.21
N SER A 8 -17.78 1.23 8.58
CA SER A 8 -17.26 2.12 7.53
C SER A 8 -16.41 3.28 8.06
N ALA A 9 -16.71 3.81 9.24
CA ALA A 9 -15.98 4.95 9.80
C ALA A 9 -14.59 4.55 10.31
N ASP A 10 -14.49 3.46 11.08
CA ASP A 10 -13.20 2.95 11.56
C ASP A 10 -12.32 2.45 10.41
N ALA A 11 -12.89 1.75 9.43
CA ALA A 11 -12.16 1.33 8.23
C ALA A 11 -11.66 2.52 7.41
N ALA A 12 -12.44 3.61 7.32
CA ALA A 12 -12.02 4.83 6.63
C ALA A 12 -10.88 5.55 7.39
N VAL A 13 -10.92 5.55 8.72
CA VAL A 13 -9.85 6.12 9.56
C VAL A 13 -8.57 5.30 9.43
N GLU A 14 -8.66 3.98 9.50
CA GLU A 14 -7.53 3.07 9.31
C GLU A 14 -6.89 3.25 7.92
N LEU A 15 -7.70 3.29 6.87
CA LEU A 15 -7.23 3.54 5.51
C LEU A 15 -6.51 4.89 5.39
N ASN A 16 -7.06 5.95 5.98
CA ASN A 16 -6.44 7.27 5.95
C ASN A 16 -5.09 7.30 6.68
N ASN A 17 -5.00 6.61 7.82
CA ASN A 17 -3.74 6.46 8.55
C ASN A 17 -2.69 5.72 7.72
N GLU A 18 -3.10 4.64 7.03
CA GLU A 18 -2.20 3.89 6.15
C GLU A 18 -1.73 4.75 4.96
N LEU A 19 -2.64 5.50 4.32
CA LEU A 19 -2.30 6.41 3.23
C LEU A 19 -1.31 7.49 3.67
N LYS A 20 -1.47 8.02 4.89
CA LYS A 20 -0.53 8.98 5.47
C LYS A 20 0.86 8.35 5.64
N ALA A 21 0.93 7.18 6.26
CA ALA A 21 2.20 6.46 6.45
C ALA A 21 2.90 6.12 5.12
N ARG A 22 2.14 5.70 4.09
CA ARG A 22 2.69 5.44 2.75
C ARG A 22 3.26 6.70 2.09
N ARG A 23 2.59 7.85 2.24
CA ARG A 23 3.08 9.15 1.73
C ARG A 23 4.36 9.60 2.41
N GLU A 24 4.45 9.44 3.73
CA GLU A 24 5.65 9.78 4.51
C GLU A 24 6.85 8.92 4.07
N LYS A 25 6.66 7.59 3.98
CA LYS A 25 7.70 6.67 3.47
C LYS A 25 8.16 7.04 2.06
N LEU A 26 7.23 7.41 1.17
CA LEU A 26 7.58 7.82 -0.19
C LEU A 26 8.39 9.12 -0.21
N SER A 27 8.11 10.08 0.68
CA SER A 27 8.91 11.31 0.78
C SER A 27 10.36 11.02 1.17
N VAL A 28 10.57 10.08 2.12
CA VAL A 28 11.90 9.62 2.52
C VAL A 28 12.62 8.93 1.36
N LEU A 29 11.93 8.05 0.61
CA LEU A 29 12.51 7.40 -0.57
C LEU A 29 12.95 8.40 -1.65
N ARG A 30 12.16 9.46 -1.88
CA ARG A 30 12.52 10.54 -2.82
C ARG A 30 13.69 11.39 -2.33
N ALA A 31 13.82 11.61 -1.02
CA ALA A 31 14.95 12.34 -0.46
C ALA A 31 16.25 11.53 -0.54
N ASN A 32 16.17 10.21 -0.39
CA ASN A 32 17.32 9.31 -0.39
C ASN A 32 17.79 8.90 -1.80
N GLY A 33 17.04 9.22 -2.87
CA GLY A 33 17.44 8.94 -4.26
C GLY A 33 16.27 8.67 -5.21
N VAL A 34 16.45 7.69 -6.10
CA VAL A 34 15.43 7.30 -7.09
C VAL A 34 14.35 6.45 -6.41
N ALA A 35 13.23 7.07 -6.06
CA ALA A 35 12.14 6.40 -5.34
C ALA A 35 11.48 5.23 -6.11
N PHE A 36 11.58 5.22 -7.44
CA PHE A 36 11.01 4.19 -8.31
C PHE A 36 12.06 3.69 -9.31
N PRO A 37 12.96 2.80 -8.87
CA PRO A 37 13.97 2.23 -9.75
C PRO A 37 13.33 1.19 -10.69
N ASN A 38 13.89 1.04 -11.89
CA ASN A 38 13.49 0.05 -12.89
C ASN A 38 14.65 -0.91 -13.22
N ASP A 39 15.28 -1.43 -12.18
CA ASP A 39 16.48 -2.28 -12.25
C ASP A 39 16.22 -3.71 -11.76
N PHE A 40 15.02 -4.00 -11.26
CA PHE A 40 14.66 -5.31 -10.75
C PHE A 40 14.69 -6.38 -11.86
N ARG A 41 15.50 -7.42 -11.66
CA ARG A 41 15.57 -8.61 -12.51
C ARG A 41 15.14 -9.83 -11.68
N ARG A 42 14.16 -10.58 -12.18
CA ARG A 42 13.63 -11.76 -11.51
C ARG A 42 13.95 -13.01 -12.33
N ASP A 43 14.42 -14.04 -11.64
CA ASP A 43 14.87 -15.28 -12.28
C ASP A 43 13.83 -16.41 -12.25
N SER A 44 12.78 -16.29 -11.43
CA SER A 44 11.73 -17.31 -11.31
C SER A 44 10.36 -16.73 -10.99
N LEU A 45 9.31 -17.46 -11.39
CA LEU A 45 7.91 -17.18 -11.04
C LEU A 45 7.44 -18.18 -9.98
N SER A 46 6.59 -17.73 -9.06
CA SER A 46 5.87 -18.66 -8.18
C SER A 46 5.02 -19.60 -9.04
N LYS A 47 5.12 -20.91 -8.79
CA LYS A 47 4.25 -21.88 -9.46
C LYS A 47 2.80 -21.63 -9.05
N PRO A 48 1.85 -21.62 -10.00
CA PRO A 48 0.44 -21.54 -9.65
C PRO A 48 0.05 -22.77 -8.80
N ALA A 49 -0.74 -22.55 -7.75
CA ALA A 49 -1.35 -23.64 -7.00
C ALA A 49 -2.38 -24.34 -7.90
N ALA A 50 -2.19 -25.64 -8.13
CA ALA A 50 -3.13 -26.49 -8.87
C ALA A 50 -4.31 -26.89 -7.98
#